data_AF-A0A954BYB4-F1
#
_entry.id   AF-A0A954BYB4-F1
#
_cell.length_a   1.000
_cell.length_b   1.000
_cell.length_c   1.000
_cell.angle_alpha   90.00
_cell.angle_beta   90.00
_cell.angle_gamma   90.00
#
_symmetry.space_group_name_H-M   'P 1'
#
loop_
_entity.id
_entity.type
_entity.pdbx_description
1 polymer ?
#
loop_
_entity_poly.entity_id
_entity_poly.type
_entity_poly.pdbx_seq_one_letter_code
_entity_poly.pdbx_strand_id
1 'polypeptide(L)'
;MSFTGKATYDAGASLPELVDDVSDLVGLISPFDTPLLDAIGSPRFAAKSTRHEWFEDQLNPNFDAVNNGAGYADSDTSIIVDDGSVFRTGDLVKPDASEEIIQVTAISTNTLTVTRGYGGSTPAALVDDQKLTVIGHAALEGEDAASANYRARSRKENYSQIFTETVTISGSMDAVGLHAVEREFDYQVIQRLRELMRSLEQTVICGYKAASSPEGSAAVRRTMGGLLQFITGSVDDASAAALTEDILNASLRNVWDMGGRPTAIVCNGFQKRKISSFIQSSRRYEPESAALRNVVDVYESDFGVQRVVLSRWVPADKILLLDLDKLQVMPLQGRSFFVKPLAESGDFRKAQLIGEYTLEILNGGDGGHGVITNLATS
;
A
#
# COMPACT_ATOMS: atom_id res chain seq x y z
N MET A 1 5.25 13.76 11.99
CA MET A 1 4.30 14.82 12.39
C MET A 1 2.91 14.22 12.30
N SER A 2 2.02 14.56 13.24
CA SER A 2 0.65 14.05 13.19
C SER A 2 -0.07 14.53 11.94
N PHE A 3 -1.04 13.74 11.48
CA PHE A 3 -1.83 14.08 10.30
C PHE A 3 -2.80 15.20 10.61
N THR A 4 -2.71 16.30 9.86
CA THR A 4 -3.54 17.51 10.05
C THR A 4 -4.67 17.63 9.02
N GLY A 5 -4.77 16.69 8.07
CA GLY A 5 -5.73 16.77 6.96
C GLY A 5 -5.35 17.79 5.87
N LYS A 6 -4.22 18.50 6.02
CA LYS A 6 -3.73 19.49 5.06
C LYS A 6 -2.41 19.07 4.44
N ALA A 7 -2.18 19.55 3.22
CA ALA A 7 -0.89 19.48 2.59
C ALA A 7 0.10 20.47 3.22
N THR A 8 1.30 19.99 3.49
CA THR A 8 2.36 20.75 4.18
C THR A 8 2.74 22.02 3.42
N TYR A 9 2.74 21.98 2.09
CA TYR A 9 3.15 23.09 1.24
C TYR A 9 2.00 23.99 0.75
N ASP A 10 0.75 23.75 1.19
CA ASP A 10 -0.43 24.52 0.76
C ASP A 10 -1.04 25.36 1.91
N ALA A 11 -0.21 25.73 2.90
CA ALA A 11 -0.61 26.42 4.13
C ALA A 11 -1.00 27.90 3.95
N GLY A 12 -1.58 28.29 2.81
CA GLY A 12 -2.09 29.63 2.54
C GLY A 12 -3.50 29.62 1.94
N ALA A 13 -4.41 30.40 2.53
CA ALA A 13 -5.71 30.90 2.05
C ALA A 13 -6.41 30.19 0.86
N SER A 14 -6.48 28.85 0.85
CA SER A 14 -7.20 28.09 -0.19
C SER A 14 -8.59 27.64 0.24
N LEU A 15 -8.98 27.92 1.49
CA LEU A 15 -10.34 27.68 1.98
C LEU A 15 -11.29 28.78 1.51
N PRO A 16 -12.54 28.46 1.15
CA PRO A 16 -13.55 29.46 0.81
C PRO A 16 -13.75 30.50 1.93
N GLU A 17 -14.05 31.75 1.58
CA GLU A 17 -14.13 32.91 2.52
C GLU A 17 -15.15 32.77 3.68
N LEU A 18 -16.05 31.77 3.62
CA LEU A 18 -17.12 31.53 4.59
C LEU A 18 -17.09 30.09 5.16
N VAL A 19 -15.91 29.56 5.47
CA VAL A 19 -15.77 28.26 6.15
C VAL A 19 -14.80 28.33 7.32
N ASP A 20 -15.10 27.56 8.36
CA ASP A 20 -14.21 27.41 9.51
C ASP A 20 -13.22 26.27 9.27
N ASP A 21 -11.95 26.57 9.43
CA ASP A 21 -10.84 25.62 9.33
C ASP A 21 -10.76 24.77 10.60
N VAL A 22 -10.71 23.45 10.42
CA VAL A 22 -10.66 22.48 11.54
C VAL A 22 -9.35 21.69 11.59
N SER A 23 -8.31 22.10 10.86
CA SER A 23 -7.03 21.37 10.80
C SER A 23 -6.35 21.17 12.16
N ASP A 24 -6.45 22.15 13.07
CA ASP A 24 -5.92 22.02 14.43
C ASP A 24 -6.69 20.96 15.24
N LEU A 25 -8.02 20.89 15.06
CA LEU A 25 -8.86 19.88 15.69
C LEU A 25 -8.56 18.49 15.12
N VAL A 26 -8.29 18.39 13.82
CA VAL A 26 -7.87 17.15 13.17
C VAL A 26 -6.57 16.63 13.76
N GLY A 27 -5.57 17.49 13.95
CA GLY A 27 -4.29 17.11 14.57
C GLY A 27 -4.39 16.71 16.05
N LEU A 28 -5.47 17.11 16.74
CA LEU A 28 -5.76 16.76 18.12
C LEU A 28 -6.61 15.48 18.25
N ILE A 29 -7.12 14.93 17.14
CA ILE A 29 -7.82 13.64 17.17
C ILE A 29 -6.85 12.57 17.65
N SER A 30 -7.37 11.70 18.51
CA SER A 30 -6.59 10.66 19.16
C SER A 30 -5.88 9.78 18.13
N PRO A 31 -4.56 9.57 18.25
CA PRO A 31 -3.83 8.58 17.45
C PRO A 31 -4.41 7.17 17.56
N PHE A 32 -5.19 6.87 18.61
CA PHE A 32 -5.87 5.58 18.76
C PHE A 32 -7.09 5.41 17.84
N ASP A 33 -7.70 6.51 17.39
CA ASP A 33 -8.86 6.48 16.49
C ASP A 33 -8.44 6.49 15.02
N THR A 34 -7.31 7.13 14.70
CA THR A 34 -6.73 7.19 13.35
C THR A 34 -5.24 6.83 13.26
N PRO A 35 -4.82 5.65 13.75
CA PRO A 35 -3.41 5.28 13.92
C PRO A 35 -2.63 5.19 12.60
N LEU A 36 -3.26 4.76 11.50
CA LEU A 36 -2.58 4.70 10.20
C LEU A 36 -2.37 6.10 9.61
N LEU A 37 -3.36 6.98 9.72
CA LEU A 37 -3.23 8.36 9.23
C LEU A 37 -2.10 9.08 9.98
N ASP A 38 -2.04 8.92 11.30
CA ASP A 38 -0.94 9.46 12.12
C ASP A 38 0.42 8.87 11.74
N ALA A 39 0.46 7.57 11.43
CA ALA A 39 1.69 6.90 10.99
C ALA A 39 2.20 7.39 9.63
N ILE A 40 1.31 7.65 8.67
CA ILE A 40 1.63 8.23 7.34
C ILE A 40 2.03 9.70 7.47
N GLY A 41 1.33 10.46 8.32
CA GLY A 41 1.53 11.89 8.51
C GLY A 41 0.95 12.75 7.39
N SER A 42 1.10 14.08 7.52
CA SER A 42 0.54 15.02 6.55
C SER A 42 1.20 14.91 5.17
N PRO A 43 0.41 14.95 4.08
CA PRO A 43 0.93 14.87 2.73
C PRO A 43 1.82 16.06 2.39
N ARG A 44 2.70 15.87 1.40
CA ARG A 44 3.54 16.95 0.90
C ARG A 44 2.72 17.93 0.06
N PHE A 45 1.89 17.41 -0.83
CA PHE A 45 1.12 18.19 -1.80
C PHE A 45 -0.37 17.88 -1.71
N ALA A 46 -1.20 18.80 -2.20
CA ALA A 46 -2.62 18.56 -2.39
C ALA A 46 -2.88 18.00 -3.81
N ALA A 47 -3.93 17.21 -3.96
CA ALA A 47 -4.38 16.77 -5.28
C ALA A 47 -4.94 17.98 -6.05
N LYS A 48 -4.57 18.12 -7.33
CA LYS A 48 -5.01 19.24 -8.18
C LYS A 48 -6.22 18.93 -9.05
N SER A 49 -6.62 17.66 -9.09
CA SER A 49 -7.68 17.13 -9.93
C SER A 49 -8.42 16.05 -9.16
N THR A 50 -9.69 15.86 -9.50
CA THR A 50 -10.52 14.79 -8.94
C THR A 50 -10.13 13.40 -9.42
N ARG A 51 -9.45 13.33 -10.57
CA ARG A 51 -8.69 12.17 -11.02
C ARG A 51 -7.23 12.48 -10.72
N HIS A 52 -6.70 11.81 -9.70
CA HIS A 52 -5.32 11.94 -9.27
C HIS A 52 -4.50 10.82 -9.89
N GLU A 53 -3.35 11.16 -10.44
CA GLU A 53 -2.57 10.24 -11.26
C GLU A 53 -1.09 10.43 -10.99
N TRP A 54 -0.40 9.31 -11.04
CA TRP A 54 1.04 9.25 -10.90
C TRP A 54 1.60 8.28 -11.92
N PHE A 55 2.89 8.43 -12.22
CA PHE A 55 3.59 7.54 -13.13
C PHE A 55 4.52 6.66 -12.33
N GLU A 56 4.45 5.37 -12.62
CA GLU A 56 5.39 4.38 -12.13
C GLU A 56 6.29 3.95 -13.28
N ASP A 57 7.56 3.78 -12.96
CA ASP A 57 8.59 3.34 -13.87
C ASP A 57 9.22 2.08 -13.28
N GLN A 58 9.58 1.15 -14.15
CA GLN A 58 10.22 -0.10 -13.74
C GLN A 58 11.50 -0.26 -14.52
N LEU A 59 12.52 -0.76 -13.83
CA LEU A 59 13.72 -1.20 -14.51
C LEU A 59 13.36 -2.33 -15.48
N ASN A 60 14.11 -2.44 -16.58
CA ASN A 60 14.00 -3.61 -17.45
C ASN A 60 14.27 -4.86 -16.59
N PRO A 61 13.38 -5.86 -16.61
CA PRO A 61 13.60 -7.09 -15.86
C PRO A 61 14.89 -7.75 -16.36
N ASN A 62 15.59 -8.42 -15.45
CA ASN A 62 16.77 -9.23 -15.77
C ASN A 62 16.46 -10.72 -15.65
N PHE A 63 15.18 -11.08 -15.62
CA PHE A 63 14.72 -12.45 -15.55
C PHE A 63 13.36 -12.58 -16.23
N ASP A 64 13.05 -13.80 -16.61
CA ASP A 64 11.72 -14.21 -17.05
C ASP A 64 11.50 -15.69 -16.71
N ALA A 65 10.31 -16.24 -16.90
CA ALA A 65 10.02 -17.63 -16.57
C ALA A 65 9.87 -18.51 -17.83
N VAL A 66 10.19 -19.80 -17.68
CA VAL A 66 9.87 -20.83 -18.68
C VAL A 66 8.36 -20.97 -18.79
N ASN A 67 7.82 -20.92 -20.00
CA ASN A 67 6.39 -21.04 -20.28
C ASN A 67 6.13 -22.31 -21.10
N ASN A 68 6.14 -23.46 -20.40
CA ASN A 68 5.83 -24.76 -20.97
C ASN A 68 5.47 -25.75 -19.87
N GLY A 69 4.18 -26.06 -19.72
CA GLY A 69 3.66 -26.98 -18.70
C GLY A 69 4.22 -28.41 -18.74
N ALA A 70 4.85 -28.84 -19.83
CA ALA A 70 5.53 -30.14 -19.92
C ALA A 70 7.00 -30.09 -19.43
N GLY A 71 7.55 -28.89 -19.22
CA GLY A 71 8.98 -28.67 -19.03
C GLY A 71 9.81 -28.95 -20.28
N TYR A 72 11.13 -28.87 -20.13
CA TYR A 72 12.10 -29.17 -21.17
C TYR A 72 13.12 -30.18 -20.67
N ALA A 73 13.51 -31.11 -21.54
CA ALA A 73 14.62 -32.00 -21.30
C ALA A 73 15.96 -31.24 -21.29
N ASP A 74 16.99 -31.87 -20.74
CA ASP A 74 18.35 -31.34 -20.68
C ASP A 74 19.03 -31.19 -22.07
N SER A 75 18.43 -31.79 -23.11
CA SER A 75 18.86 -31.66 -24.50
C SER A 75 18.10 -30.60 -25.32
N ASP A 76 16.99 -30.08 -24.81
CA ASP A 76 16.14 -29.17 -25.59
C ASP A 76 16.80 -27.80 -25.76
N THR A 77 16.78 -27.28 -26.99
CA THR A 77 17.45 -26.05 -27.41
C THR A 77 16.49 -24.93 -27.84
N SER A 78 15.19 -25.19 -27.82
CA SER A 78 14.13 -24.22 -28.15
C SER A 78 13.23 -24.03 -26.94
N ILE A 79 13.55 -23.04 -26.12
CA ILE A 79 12.87 -22.78 -24.83
C ILE A 79 11.91 -21.62 -25.02
N ILE A 80 10.62 -21.84 -24.71
CA ILE A 80 9.61 -20.79 -24.70
C ILE A 80 9.58 -20.15 -23.32
N VAL A 81 9.59 -18.82 -23.30
CA VAL A 81 9.50 -18.00 -22.09
C VAL A 81 8.26 -17.08 -22.17
N ASP A 82 7.86 -16.46 -21.07
CA ASP A 82 6.68 -15.58 -21.03
C ASP A 82 6.85 -14.29 -21.85
N ASP A 83 8.04 -13.68 -21.79
CA ASP A 83 8.43 -12.46 -22.47
C ASP A 83 9.88 -12.58 -23.00
N GLY A 84 10.01 -12.96 -24.27
CA GLY A 84 11.33 -13.06 -24.91
C GLY A 84 12.05 -11.72 -25.08
N SER A 85 11.36 -10.57 -24.90
CA SER A 85 11.97 -9.24 -25.04
C SER A 85 12.93 -8.87 -23.89
N VAL A 86 12.88 -9.64 -22.80
CA VAL A 86 13.82 -9.54 -21.67
C VAL A 86 15.24 -9.95 -22.06
N PHE A 87 15.35 -10.90 -22.98
CA PHE A 87 16.62 -11.48 -23.40
C PHE A 87 17.16 -10.83 -24.68
N ARG A 88 18.46 -10.98 -24.88
CA ARG A 88 19.16 -10.62 -26.11
C ARG A 88 19.99 -11.81 -26.57
N THR A 89 20.19 -11.91 -27.88
CA THR A 89 21.18 -12.85 -28.44
C THR A 89 22.54 -12.57 -27.81
N GLY A 90 23.25 -13.60 -27.36
CA GLY A 90 24.51 -13.48 -26.64
C GLY A 90 24.38 -13.43 -25.12
N ASP A 91 23.16 -13.34 -24.58
CA ASP A 91 22.97 -13.36 -23.12
C ASP A 91 23.31 -14.73 -22.52
N LEU A 92 23.99 -14.68 -21.37
CA LEU A 92 24.18 -15.83 -20.50
C LEU A 92 23.08 -15.84 -19.45
N VAL A 93 22.34 -16.93 -19.41
CA VAL A 93 21.14 -17.11 -18.62
C VAL A 93 21.34 -18.28 -17.67
N LYS A 94 20.89 -18.12 -16.43
CA LYS A 94 20.94 -19.14 -15.39
C LYS A 94 19.53 -19.51 -14.94
N PRO A 95 19.13 -20.79 -15.08
CA PRO A 95 17.91 -21.29 -14.46
C PRO A 95 18.02 -21.30 -12.94
N ASP A 96 16.92 -20.97 -12.26
CA ASP A 96 16.82 -21.07 -10.81
C ASP A 96 16.95 -22.53 -10.36
N ALA A 97 17.46 -22.77 -9.16
CA ALA A 97 17.73 -24.10 -8.61
C ALA A 97 18.64 -25.02 -9.48
N SER A 98 19.34 -24.47 -10.48
CA SER A 98 20.34 -25.18 -11.30
C SER A 98 21.67 -24.42 -11.33
N GLU A 99 22.77 -25.12 -11.53
CA GLU A 99 24.09 -24.51 -11.82
C GLU A 99 24.37 -24.39 -13.32
N GLU A 100 23.42 -24.78 -14.16
CA GLU A 100 23.52 -24.65 -15.61
C GLU A 100 23.66 -23.20 -16.05
N ILE A 101 24.56 -22.96 -17.00
CA ILE A 101 24.64 -21.71 -17.76
C ILE A 101 24.19 -22.01 -19.19
N ILE A 102 23.23 -21.22 -19.65
CA ILE A 102 22.63 -21.32 -20.98
C ILE A 102 23.02 -20.08 -21.77
N GLN A 103 23.50 -20.24 -22.99
CA GLN A 103 23.75 -19.11 -23.89
C GLN A 103 22.58 -18.97 -24.87
N VAL A 104 22.00 -17.79 -24.96
CA VAL A 104 20.97 -17.47 -25.97
C VAL A 104 21.64 -17.19 -27.30
N THR A 105 21.32 -17.96 -28.34
CA THR A 105 21.93 -17.85 -29.68
C THR A 105 21.01 -17.20 -30.71
N ALA A 106 19.69 -17.28 -30.52
CA ALA A 106 18.72 -16.52 -31.30
C ALA A 106 17.40 -16.37 -30.52
N ILE A 107 16.60 -15.38 -30.90
CA ILE A 107 15.29 -15.12 -30.30
C ILE A 107 14.28 -14.94 -31.43
N SER A 108 13.16 -15.67 -31.35
CA SER A 108 12.00 -15.49 -32.22
C SER A 108 10.78 -15.29 -31.33
N THR A 109 10.30 -14.04 -31.23
CA THR A 109 9.27 -13.63 -30.28
C THR A 109 9.59 -14.09 -28.85
N ASN A 110 8.91 -15.11 -28.34
CA ASN A 110 9.08 -15.66 -27.00
C ASN A 110 9.86 -16.98 -26.98
N THR A 111 10.34 -17.45 -28.13
CA THR A 111 11.13 -18.67 -28.24
C THR A 111 12.61 -18.32 -28.30
N LEU A 112 13.35 -18.74 -27.27
CA LEU A 112 14.80 -18.67 -27.20
C LEU A 112 15.40 -19.91 -27.86
N THR A 113 16.26 -19.71 -28.86
CA THR A 113 17.19 -20.74 -29.32
C THR A 113 18.44 -20.64 -28.46
N VAL A 114 18.84 -21.75 -27.84
CA VAL A 114 19.89 -21.74 -26.81
C VAL A 114 20.94 -22.83 -27.02
N THR A 115 22.15 -22.56 -26.53
CA THR A 115 23.18 -23.57 -26.29
C THR A 115 23.18 -23.92 -24.81
N ARG A 116 22.87 -25.18 -24.50
CA ARG A 116 22.84 -25.76 -23.15
C ARG A 116 24.26 -26.06 -22.65
N GLY A 117 24.46 -26.08 -21.34
CA GLY A 117 25.74 -26.47 -20.74
C GLY A 117 26.92 -25.56 -21.09
N TYR A 118 26.67 -24.27 -21.33
CA TYR A 118 27.70 -23.31 -21.70
C TYR A 118 28.81 -23.25 -20.65
N GLY A 119 30.06 -23.06 -21.11
CA GLY A 119 31.23 -23.02 -20.24
C GLY A 119 31.56 -24.33 -19.51
N GLY A 120 30.98 -25.46 -19.92
CA GLY A 120 31.16 -26.76 -19.27
C GLY A 120 30.23 -27.03 -18.10
N SER A 121 29.21 -26.19 -17.91
CA SER A 121 28.13 -26.45 -16.96
C SER A 121 27.31 -27.70 -17.36
N THR A 122 26.69 -28.37 -16.39
CA THR A 122 25.89 -29.58 -16.65
C THR A 122 24.46 -29.20 -16.98
N PRO A 123 23.92 -29.58 -18.16
CA PRO A 123 22.53 -29.33 -18.50
C PRO A 123 21.55 -30.00 -17.53
N ALA A 124 20.47 -29.31 -17.18
CA ALA A 124 19.42 -29.82 -16.30
C ALA A 124 18.04 -29.74 -16.96
N ALA A 125 17.09 -30.59 -16.57
CA ALA A 125 15.72 -30.41 -17.04
C ALA A 125 15.17 -29.06 -16.53
N LEU A 126 14.40 -28.38 -17.38
CA LEU A 126 13.71 -27.15 -16.99
C LEU A 126 12.24 -27.47 -16.70
N VAL A 127 11.68 -26.84 -15.67
CA VAL A 127 10.27 -26.96 -15.32
C VAL A 127 9.50 -25.70 -15.70
N ASP A 128 8.18 -25.83 -15.80
CA ASP A 128 7.29 -24.68 -15.98
C ASP A 128 7.46 -23.65 -14.85
N ASP A 129 7.28 -22.38 -15.14
CA ASP A 129 7.48 -21.24 -14.24
C ASP A 129 8.90 -21.10 -13.65
N GLN A 130 9.87 -21.90 -14.12
CA GLN A 130 11.25 -21.79 -13.65
C GLN A 130 11.88 -20.49 -14.12
N LYS A 131 12.35 -19.69 -13.17
CA LYS A 131 12.98 -18.40 -13.44
C LYS A 131 14.33 -18.56 -14.14
N LEU A 132 14.47 -17.89 -15.27
CA LEU A 132 15.68 -17.76 -16.06
C LEU A 132 16.27 -16.36 -15.85
N THR A 133 17.36 -16.25 -15.10
CA THR A 133 17.99 -14.96 -14.77
C THR A 133 19.16 -14.67 -15.70
N VAL A 134 19.18 -13.50 -16.31
CA VAL A 134 20.28 -13.00 -17.12
C VAL A 134 21.45 -12.63 -16.20
N ILE A 135 22.56 -13.33 -16.33
CA ILE A 135 23.81 -13.03 -15.63
C ILE A 135 24.50 -11.82 -16.26
N GLY A 136 24.52 -11.80 -17.60
CA GLY A 136 25.14 -10.74 -18.36
C GLY A 136 25.15 -11.05 -19.86
N HIS A 137 25.37 -9.99 -20.64
CA HIS A 137 25.47 -10.08 -22.08
C HIS A 137 26.91 -10.34 -22.51
N ALA A 138 27.14 -11.43 -23.24
CA ALA A 138 28.44 -11.77 -23.81
C ALA A 138 28.51 -11.28 -25.26
N ALA A 139 28.88 -10.00 -25.44
CA ALA A 139 29.06 -9.41 -26.76
C ALA A 139 30.24 -10.02 -27.52
N LEU A 140 30.11 -10.15 -28.84
CA LEU A 140 31.21 -10.53 -29.73
C LEU A 140 32.21 -9.36 -29.88
N GLU A 141 33.46 -9.70 -30.18
CA GLU A 141 34.49 -8.69 -30.44
C GLU A 141 34.14 -7.87 -31.69
N GLY A 142 33.95 -6.57 -31.51
CA GLY A 142 33.57 -5.64 -32.59
C GLY A 142 32.08 -5.66 -32.94
N GLU A 143 31.23 -6.26 -32.10
CA GLU A 143 29.78 -6.24 -32.30
C GLU A 143 29.22 -4.81 -32.22
N ASP A 144 28.26 -4.50 -33.11
CA ASP A 144 27.52 -3.26 -33.05
C ASP A 144 26.71 -3.16 -31.76
N ALA A 145 26.45 -1.93 -31.31
CA ALA A 145 25.66 -1.72 -30.10
C ALA A 145 24.25 -2.32 -30.25
N ALA A 146 23.84 -3.11 -29.25
CA ALA A 146 22.50 -3.66 -29.19
C ALA A 146 21.42 -2.55 -29.19
N SER A 147 20.26 -2.87 -29.75
CA SER A 147 19.09 -1.99 -29.72
C SER A 147 18.74 -1.58 -28.30
N ALA A 148 18.39 -0.31 -28.12
CA ALA A 148 17.97 0.20 -26.82
C ALA A 148 16.59 -0.36 -26.43
N ASN A 149 16.52 -1.02 -25.28
CA ASN A 149 15.27 -1.48 -24.68
C ASN A 149 14.69 -0.37 -23.80
N TYR A 150 13.54 0.17 -24.19
CA TYR A 150 12.80 1.16 -23.41
C TYR A 150 11.51 0.53 -22.89
N ARG A 151 11.18 0.80 -21.63
CA ARG A 151 9.86 0.49 -21.09
C ARG A 151 9.06 1.76 -20.92
N ALA A 152 7.79 1.71 -21.32
CA ALA A 152 6.90 2.84 -21.13
C ALA A 152 6.51 2.95 -19.66
N ARG A 153 6.48 4.18 -19.14
CA ARG A 153 5.95 4.44 -17.80
C ARG A 153 4.49 4.05 -17.74
N SER A 154 4.12 3.34 -16.67
CA SER A 154 2.72 2.99 -16.44
C SER A 154 2.03 4.14 -15.71
N ARG A 155 0.82 4.49 -16.16
CA ARG A 155 0.00 5.51 -15.49
C ARG A 155 -0.90 4.80 -14.47
N LYS A 156 -0.75 5.18 -13.20
CA LYS A 156 -1.63 4.76 -12.12
C LYS A 156 -2.53 5.93 -11.74
N GLU A 157 -3.68 5.59 -11.17
CA GLU A 157 -4.72 6.57 -10.91
C GLU A 157 -5.63 6.19 -9.75
N ASN A 158 -6.06 7.22 -9.03
CA ASN A 158 -7.12 7.16 -8.03
C ASN A 158 -8.07 8.35 -8.21
N TYR A 159 -9.21 8.29 -7.54
CA TYR A 159 -10.19 9.36 -7.57
C TYR A 159 -10.34 9.97 -6.18
N SER A 160 -10.72 11.25 -6.12
CA SER A 160 -11.01 11.92 -4.86
C SER A 160 -12.41 11.56 -4.38
N GLN A 161 -12.57 11.28 -3.08
CA GLN A 161 -13.87 10.99 -2.49
C GLN A 161 -14.28 12.11 -1.53
N ILE A 162 -15.54 12.54 -1.65
CA ILE A 162 -16.13 13.54 -0.75
C ILE A 162 -16.62 12.83 0.50
N PHE A 163 -16.12 13.27 1.65
CA PHE A 163 -16.57 12.90 2.98
C PHE A 163 -17.39 14.06 3.53
N THR A 164 -18.61 13.78 3.98
CA THR A 164 -19.48 14.82 4.51
C THR A 164 -20.39 14.30 5.60
N GLU A 165 -20.59 15.11 6.63
CA GLU A 165 -21.56 14.89 7.69
C GLU A 165 -22.28 16.21 7.98
N THR A 166 -23.51 16.13 8.50
CA THR A 166 -24.32 17.31 8.80
C THR A 166 -24.62 17.39 10.30
N VAL A 167 -24.52 18.58 10.86
CA VAL A 167 -24.90 18.89 12.25
C VAL A 167 -26.13 19.79 12.24
N THR A 168 -27.14 19.44 13.02
CA THR A 168 -28.37 20.22 13.21
C THR A 168 -28.75 20.24 14.67
N ILE A 169 -29.03 21.42 15.22
CA ILE A 169 -29.45 21.63 16.60
C ILE A 169 -30.61 22.62 16.63
N SER A 170 -31.64 22.37 17.43
CA SER A 170 -32.76 23.32 17.59
C SER A 170 -32.32 24.58 18.35
N GLY A 171 -32.95 25.73 18.08
CA GLY A 171 -32.60 26.98 18.75
C GLY A 171 -32.78 26.91 20.27
N SER A 172 -33.79 26.18 20.73
CA SER A 172 -33.99 25.91 22.16
C SER A 172 -32.83 25.13 22.80
N MET A 173 -32.26 24.16 22.09
CA MET A 173 -31.14 23.37 22.61
C MET A 173 -29.82 24.14 22.57
N ASP A 174 -29.62 25.03 21.58
CA ASP A 174 -28.44 25.92 21.54
C ASP A 174 -28.50 26.98 22.65
N ALA A 175 -29.71 27.41 23.04
CA ALA A 175 -29.92 28.39 24.12
C ALA A 175 -29.80 27.79 25.53
N VAL A 176 -30.08 26.49 25.70
CA VAL A 176 -30.01 25.81 27.00
C VAL A 176 -28.57 25.39 27.30
N GLY A 177 -28.00 25.93 28.38
CA GLY A 177 -26.73 25.44 28.91
C GLY A 177 -26.88 24.05 29.50
N LEU A 178 -26.41 23.02 28.80
CA LEU A 178 -26.33 21.67 29.35
C LEU A 178 -25.18 21.58 30.37
N HIS A 179 -25.39 20.80 31.43
CA HIS A 179 -24.32 20.56 32.40
C HIS A 179 -23.15 19.81 31.73
N ALA A 180 -21.92 20.28 31.96
CA ALA A 180 -20.65 19.74 31.44
C ALA A 180 -20.37 19.92 29.92
N VAL A 181 -21.28 20.51 29.14
CA VAL A 181 -21.03 20.87 27.73
C VAL A 181 -21.29 22.37 27.56
N GLU A 182 -20.25 23.14 27.26
CA GLU A 182 -20.34 24.60 27.17
C GLU A 182 -21.19 25.06 25.97
N ARG A 183 -21.04 24.40 24.81
CA ARG A 183 -21.89 24.56 23.63
C ARG A 183 -22.13 23.23 22.94
N GLU A 184 -23.40 22.83 22.85
CA GLU A 184 -23.79 21.56 22.21
C GLU A 184 -23.45 21.54 20.72
N PHE A 185 -23.53 22.70 20.04
CA PHE A 185 -23.19 22.82 18.64
C PHE A 185 -21.73 22.47 18.34
N ASP A 186 -20.81 23.08 19.07
CA ASP A 186 -19.37 22.85 18.88
C ASP A 186 -19.01 21.39 19.25
N TYR A 187 -19.64 20.84 20.28
CA TYR A 187 -19.48 19.45 20.66
C TYR A 187 -19.91 18.48 19.54
N GLN A 188 -21.09 18.70 18.95
CA GLN A 188 -21.58 17.87 17.84
C GLN A 188 -20.69 17.99 16.60
N VAL A 189 -20.18 19.19 16.30
CA VAL A 189 -19.20 19.40 15.21
C VAL A 189 -17.94 18.56 15.43
N ILE A 190 -17.37 18.57 16.64
CA ILE A 190 -16.18 17.77 16.97
C ILE A 190 -16.48 16.26 16.83
N GLN A 191 -17.65 15.80 17.27
CA GLN A 191 -18.00 14.38 17.15
C GLN A 191 -18.18 13.94 15.69
N ARG A 192 -18.82 14.75 14.84
CA ARG A 192 -18.91 14.46 13.40
C ARG A 192 -17.55 14.52 12.70
N LEU A 193 -16.65 15.40 13.14
CA LEU A 193 -15.29 15.43 12.62
C LEU A 193 -14.53 14.13 12.95
N ARG A 194 -14.69 13.60 14.16
CA ARG A 194 -14.11 12.30 14.55
C ARG A 194 -14.67 11.15 13.73
N GLU A 195 -15.97 11.14 13.47
CA GLU A 195 -16.60 10.15 12.59
C GLU A 195 -16.07 10.23 11.15
N LEU A 196 -15.90 11.44 10.60
CA LEU A 196 -15.35 11.66 9.27
C LEU A 196 -13.89 11.17 9.17
N MET A 197 -13.08 11.45 10.18
CA MET A 197 -11.68 11.01 10.23
C MET A 197 -11.55 9.50 10.34
N ARG A 198 -12.42 8.86 11.14
CA ARG A 198 -12.55 7.41 11.20
C ARG A 198 -12.96 6.81 9.86
N SER A 199 -13.92 7.44 9.18
CA SER A 199 -14.38 7.04 7.85
C SER A 199 -13.27 7.18 6.80
N LEU A 200 -12.47 8.24 6.88
CA LEU A 200 -11.31 8.46 6.02
C LEU A 200 -10.29 7.33 6.19
N GLU A 201 -9.87 7.00 7.42
CA GLU A 201 -8.90 5.91 7.64
C GLU A 201 -9.45 4.55 7.15
N GLN A 202 -10.71 4.24 7.46
CA GLN A 202 -11.33 2.99 6.99
C GLN A 202 -11.37 2.94 5.45
N THR A 203 -11.61 4.07 4.79
CA THR A 203 -11.60 4.15 3.33
C THR A 203 -10.18 4.10 2.76
N VAL A 204 -9.17 4.62 3.47
CA VAL A 204 -7.77 4.46 3.07
C VAL A 204 -7.36 2.98 3.09
N ILE A 205 -7.83 2.20 4.06
CA ILE A 205 -7.47 0.78 4.18
C ILE A 205 -8.30 -0.10 3.24
N CYS A 206 -9.63 0.00 3.33
CA CYS A 206 -10.59 -0.91 2.71
C CYS A 206 -11.40 -0.26 1.56
N GLY A 207 -11.07 0.97 1.17
CA GLY A 207 -11.76 1.66 0.08
C GLY A 207 -11.68 0.90 -1.22
N TYR A 208 -12.70 1.08 -2.05
CA TYR A 208 -12.80 0.42 -3.34
C TYR A 208 -13.28 1.40 -4.40
N LYS A 209 -12.41 1.63 -5.38
CA LYS A 209 -12.71 2.42 -6.57
C LYS A 209 -13.63 1.63 -7.49
N ALA A 210 -14.70 2.27 -7.98
CA ALA A 210 -15.60 1.66 -8.96
C ALA A 210 -14.84 1.29 -10.25
N ALA A 211 -15.15 0.12 -10.83
CA ALA A 211 -14.55 -0.30 -12.10
C ALA A 211 -15.18 0.43 -13.31
N SER A 212 -16.46 0.82 -13.20
CA SER A 212 -17.20 1.52 -14.24
C SER A 212 -17.60 2.92 -13.75
N SER A 213 -17.51 3.92 -14.64
CA SER A 213 -17.82 5.33 -14.35
C SER A 213 -17.17 5.89 -13.06
N PRO A 214 -15.85 5.67 -12.84
CA PRO A 214 -15.19 6.03 -11.59
C PRO A 214 -15.10 7.55 -11.35
N GLU A 215 -15.25 8.38 -12.38
CA GLU A 215 -15.27 9.84 -12.29
C GLU A 215 -16.46 10.38 -11.49
N GLY A 216 -17.50 9.55 -11.32
CA GLY A 216 -18.78 9.95 -10.75
C GLY A 216 -19.64 10.79 -11.69
N SER A 217 -20.93 10.90 -11.37
CA SER A 217 -21.90 11.74 -12.08
C SER A 217 -23.00 12.20 -11.12
N ALA A 218 -24.03 12.87 -11.61
CA ALA A 218 -25.21 13.19 -10.80
C ALA A 218 -25.90 11.93 -10.22
N ALA A 219 -25.74 10.77 -10.87
CA ALA A 219 -26.34 9.50 -10.45
C ALA A 219 -25.32 8.47 -9.92
N VAL A 220 -24.01 8.68 -10.16
CA VAL A 220 -22.94 7.74 -9.78
C VAL A 220 -22.02 8.40 -8.75
N ARG A 221 -21.83 7.72 -7.61
CA ARG A 221 -20.92 8.18 -6.56
C ARG A 221 -19.48 7.93 -6.97
N ARG A 222 -18.63 8.95 -6.83
CA ARG A 222 -17.17 8.79 -6.95
C ARG A 222 -16.61 8.22 -5.65
N THR A 223 -15.89 7.11 -5.74
CA THR A 223 -15.25 6.43 -4.61
C THR A 223 -13.75 6.33 -4.84
N MET A 224 -12.97 6.45 -3.77
CA MET A 224 -11.52 6.26 -3.83
C MET A 224 -11.14 4.80 -3.56
N GLY A 225 -10.07 4.33 -4.20
CA GLY A 225 -9.45 3.04 -3.88
C GLY A 225 -8.61 3.14 -2.61
N GLY A 226 -8.61 2.06 -1.83
CA GLY A 226 -7.79 1.89 -0.63
C GLY A 226 -6.59 0.97 -0.85
N LEU A 227 -5.76 0.85 0.18
CA LEU A 227 -4.52 0.07 0.18
C LEU A 227 -4.74 -1.38 -0.26
N LEU A 228 -5.77 -2.05 0.27
CA LEU A 228 -6.05 -3.45 -0.06
C LEU A 228 -6.40 -3.68 -1.54
N GLN A 229 -6.90 -2.66 -2.24
CA GLN A 229 -7.18 -2.77 -3.67
C GLN A 229 -5.92 -2.53 -4.52
N PHE A 230 -5.03 -1.63 -4.07
CA PHE A 230 -3.85 -1.23 -4.83
C PHE A 230 -2.64 -2.14 -4.63
N ILE A 231 -2.54 -2.84 -3.50
CA ILE A 231 -1.43 -3.76 -3.27
C ILE A 231 -1.75 -5.10 -3.94
N THR A 232 -1.12 -5.34 -5.09
CA THR A 232 -1.30 -6.56 -5.89
C THR A 232 0.01 -7.30 -6.17
N GLY A 233 1.16 -6.69 -5.89
CA GLY A 233 2.47 -7.28 -6.19
C GLY A 233 2.85 -8.42 -5.25
N SER A 234 3.02 -8.12 -3.95
CA SER A 234 3.31 -9.11 -2.92
C SER A 234 2.05 -9.41 -2.11
N VAL A 235 1.38 -10.49 -2.46
CA VAL A 235 0.18 -10.97 -1.76
C VAL A 235 0.40 -12.42 -1.35
N ASP A 236 0.62 -12.64 -0.06
CA ASP A 236 0.88 -13.96 0.50
C ASP A 236 -0.39 -14.54 1.11
N ASP A 237 -0.83 -15.68 0.60
CA ASP A 237 -2.00 -16.40 1.13
C ASP A 237 -1.58 -17.36 2.24
N ALA A 238 -1.97 -17.06 3.48
CA ALA A 238 -1.68 -17.90 4.64
C ALA A 238 -2.55 -19.17 4.72
N SER A 239 -3.52 -19.37 3.81
CA SER A 239 -4.34 -20.58 3.71
C SER A 239 -5.04 -20.95 5.03
N ALA A 240 -5.61 -19.96 5.72
CA ALA A 240 -6.22 -20.09 7.05
C ALA A 240 -5.26 -20.52 8.17
N ALA A 241 -3.95 -20.43 7.97
CA ALA A 241 -2.97 -20.69 9.01
C ALA A 241 -2.95 -19.57 10.06
N ALA A 242 -2.58 -19.92 11.29
CA ALA A 242 -2.29 -18.93 12.32
C ALA A 242 -1.02 -18.17 11.97
N LEU A 243 -0.98 -16.86 12.27
CA LEU A 243 0.22 -16.07 12.09
C LEU A 243 1.38 -16.63 12.92
N THR A 244 2.47 -16.99 12.24
CA THR A 244 3.75 -17.36 12.83
C THR A 244 4.83 -16.37 12.40
N GLU A 245 5.96 -16.38 13.13
CA GLU A 245 7.12 -15.57 12.78
C GLU A 245 7.68 -15.95 11.40
N ASP A 246 7.66 -17.24 11.06
CA ASP A 246 8.08 -17.75 9.75
C ASP A 246 7.24 -17.18 8.60
N ILE A 247 5.92 -17.12 8.75
CA ILE A 247 5.02 -16.55 7.73
C ILE A 247 5.28 -15.05 7.57
N LEU A 248 5.48 -14.33 8.69
CA LEU A 248 5.77 -12.89 8.64
C LEU A 248 7.12 -12.62 7.96
N ASN A 249 8.17 -13.37 8.32
CA ASN A 249 9.49 -13.21 7.74
C ASN A 249 9.55 -13.65 6.27
N ALA A 250 8.81 -14.70 5.89
CA ALA A 250 8.67 -15.10 4.49
C ALA A 250 8.01 -13.99 3.66
N SER A 251 6.94 -13.38 4.18
CA SER A 251 6.28 -12.26 3.50
C SER A 251 7.19 -11.03 3.38
N LEU A 252 7.95 -10.70 4.43
CA LEU A 252 8.97 -9.63 4.39
C LEU A 252 10.08 -9.92 3.37
N ARG A 253 10.49 -11.19 3.24
CA ARG A 253 11.44 -11.63 2.20
C ARG A 253 10.86 -11.42 0.80
N ASN A 254 9.61 -11.81 0.57
CA ASN A 254 8.96 -11.67 -0.73
C ASN A 254 8.89 -10.20 -1.16
N VAL A 255 8.52 -9.29 -0.24
CA VAL A 255 8.56 -7.83 -0.49
C VAL A 255 9.99 -7.37 -0.80
N TRP A 256 10.99 -7.88 -0.07
CA TRP A 256 12.40 -7.52 -0.30
C TRP A 256 12.96 -8.03 -1.64
N ASP A 257 12.61 -9.26 -2.05
CA ASP A 257 13.01 -9.85 -3.34
C ASP A 257 12.44 -9.04 -4.53
N MET A 258 11.28 -8.39 -4.33
CA MET A 258 10.69 -7.44 -5.28
C MET A 258 11.29 -6.03 -5.18
N GLY A 259 12.23 -5.80 -4.26
CA GLY A 259 12.93 -4.52 -4.07
C GLY A 259 12.23 -3.55 -3.10
N GLY A 260 11.16 -3.97 -2.43
CA GLY A 260 10.45 -3.20 -1.42
C GLY A 260 11.18 -3.14 -0.07
N ARG A 261 10.85 -2.14 0.74
CA ARG A 261 11.41 -1.95 2.09
C ARG A 261 10.30 -1.53 3.06
N PRO A 262 9.50 -2.48 3.55
CA PRO A 262 8.38 -2.15 4.43
C PRO A 262 8.91 -1.60 5.75
N THR A 263 8.40 -0.44 6.16
CA THR A 263 8.76 0.27 7.40
C THR A 263 7.68 0.18 8.47
N ALA A 264 6.48 -0.29 8.12
CA ALA A 264 5.36 -0.48 9.02
C ALA A 264 4.61 -1.78 8.79
N ILE A 265 4.18 -2.41 9.89
CA ILE A 265 3.24 -3.54 9.90
C ILE A 265 1.93 -3.01 10.47
N VAL A 266 0.87 -3.00 9.66
CA VAL A 266 -0.46 -2.53 10.09
C VAL A 266 -1.39 -3.73 10.24
N CYS A 267 -1.95 -3.89 11.44
CA CYS A 267 -2.74 -5.07 11.77
C CYS A 267 -3.89 -4.79 12.74
N ASN A 268 -4.86 -5.70 12.76
CA ASN A 268 -5.94 -5.71 13.77
C ASN A 268 -5.44 -6.24 15.12
N GLY A 269 -6.20 -6.02 16.19
CA GLY A 269 -5.91 -6.49 17.54
C GLY A 269 -5.71 -8.01 17.65
N PHE A 270 -6.44 -8.83 16.88
CA PHE A 270 -6.23 -10.28 16.89
C PHE A 270 -4.79 -10.63 16.44
N GLN A 271 -4.36 -10.10 15.29
CA GLN A 271 -3.04 -10.36 14.74
C GLN A 271 -1.92 -9.69 15.56
N LYS A 272 -2.16 -8.48 16.10
CA LYS A 272 -1.22 -7.82 17.03
C LYS A 272 -0.92 -8.70 18.26
N ARG A 273 -1.92 -9.41 18.79
CA ARG A 273 -1.70 -10.36 19.91
C ARG A 273 -0.85 -11.56 19.50
N LYS A 274 -0.96 -12.03 18.25
CA LYS A 274 -0.10 -13.09 17.71
C LYS A 274 1.34 -12.60 17.55
N ILE A 275 1.55 -11.39 17.01
CA ILE A 275 2.88 -10.76 16.95
C ILE A 275 3.51 -10.63 18.34
N SER A 276 2.75 -10.13 19.32
CA SER A 276 3.20 -10.07 20.72
C SER A 276 3.55 -11.42 21.35
N SER A 277 3.11 -12.54 20.76
CA SER A 277 3.41 -13.88 21.24
C SER A 277 4.75 -14.43 20.75
N PHE A 278 5.36 -13.84 19.71
CA PHE A 278 6.65 -14.30 19.18
C PHE A 278 7.77 -14.25 20.22
N ILE A 279 7.76 -13.21 21.06
CA ILE A 279 8.76 -13.02 22.13
C ILE A 279 8.56 -13.94 23.36
N GLN A 280 7.64 -14.91 23.33
CA GLN A 280 7.33 -15.74 24.52
C GLN A 280 8.51 -16.54 25.05
N SER A 281 9.37 -17.06 24.16
CA SER A 281 10.52 -17.90 24.51
C SER A 281 11.73 -17.12 25.01
N SER A 282 11.87 -15.84 24.66
CA SER A 282 13.03 -14.99 24.97
C SER A 282 12.84 -14.06 26.17
N ARG A 283 11.74 -14.23 26.92
CA ARG A 283 11.41 -13.36 28.05
C ARG A 283 12.40 -13.53 29.19
N ARG A 284 12.87 -12.41 29.71
CA ARG A 284 13.62 -12.34 30.97
C ARG A 284 12.82 -11.50 31.95
N TYR A 285 12.68 -12.01 33.17
CA TYR A 285 12.04 -11.31 34.27
C TYR A 285 13.10 -10.95 35.30
N GLU A 286 13.13 -9.70 35.72
CA GLU A 286 13.91 -9.32 36.89
C GLU A 286 13.25 -9.91 38.15
N PRO A 287 14.05 -10.37 39.14
CA PRO A 287 13.52 -10.76 40.44
C PRO A 287 12.68 -9.62 41.02
N GLU A 288 11.54 -9.93 41.65
CA GLU A 288 10.57 -8.97 42.23
C GLU A 288 9.60 -8.27 41.26
N SER A 289 9.70 -8.50 39.94
CA SER A 289 8.70 -7.94 39.01
C SER A 289 7.33 -8.62 39.15
N ALA A 290 6.31 -7.85 39.58
CA ALA A 290 4.92 -8.28 39.64
C ALA A 290 4.10 -7.95 38.38
N ALA A 291 4.71 -7.32 37.36
CA ALA A 291 4.02 -6.87 36.15
C ALA A 291 4.43 -7.70 34.92
N LEU A 292 3.43 -8.21 34.17
CA LEU A 292 3.64 -8.91 32.90
C LEU A 292 3.53 -7.93 31.72
N ARG A 293 4.58 -7.81 30.91
CA ARG A 293 4.63 -6.95 29.71
C ARG A 293 4.97 -7.77 28.47
N ASN A 294 4.01 -7.86 27.53
CA ASN A 294 4.13 -8.67 26.31
C ASN A 294 3.66 -7.87 25.09
N VAL A 295 4.31 -6.74 24.81
CA VAL A 295 3.92 -5.85 23.70
C VAL A 295 5.11 -5.66 22.79
N VAL A 296 4.90 -5.83 21.48
CA VAL A 296 5.91 -5.64 20.43
C VAL A 296 5.49 -4.45 19.59
N ASP A 297 6.13 -3.30 19.78
CA ASP A 297 5.84 -2.07 19.03
C ASP A 297 6.75 -1.87 17.82
N VAL A 298 7.95 -2.44 17.89
CA VAL A 298 8.92 -2.49 16.79
C VAL A 298 9.32 -3.95 16.61
N TYR A 299 9.22 -4.41 15.38
CA TYR A 299 9.70 -5.72 14.95
C TYR A 299 10.95 -5.48 14.10
N GLU A 300 12.06 -6.07 14.49
CA GLU A 300 13.32 -6.02 13.74
C GLU A 300 13.51 -7.39 13.10
N SER A 301 13.55 -7.39 11.77
CA SER A 301 13.77 -8.58 10.95
C SER A 301 15.08 -8.43 10.18
N ASP A 302 15.54 -9.52 9.56
CA ASP A 302 16.71 -9.50 8.67
C ASP A 302 16.54 -8.54 7.46
N PHE A 303 15.28 -8.16 7.14
CA PHE A 303 14.90 -7.30 6.02
C PHE A 303 14.65 -5.83 6.43
N GLY A 304 14.83 -5.50 7.71
CA GLY A 304 14.73 -4.14 8.23
C GLY A 304 13.90 -4.02 9.50
N VAL A 305 13.69 -2.78 9.93
CA VAL A 305 12.95 -2.43 11.14
C VAL A 305 11.54 -1.99 10.76
N GLN A 306 10.54 -2.66 11.31
CA GLN A 306 9.13 -2.38 11.08
C GLN A 306 8.42 -1.90 12.35
N ARG A 307 7.76 -0.75 12.27
CA ARG A 307 6.87 -0.27 13.34
C ARG A 307 5.51 -0.97 13.26
N VAL A 308 5.06 -1.57 14.35
CA VAL A 308 3.78 -2.29 14.39
C VAL A 308 2.65 -1.35 14.78
N VAL A 309 1.87 -0.91 13.80
CA VAL A 309 0.71 -0.04 13.95
C VAL A 309 -0.55 -0.87 14.14
N LEU A 310 -1.24 -0.65 15.26
CA LEU A 310 -2.53 -1.28 15.55
C LEU A 310 -3.66 -0.42 14.96
N SER A 311 -4.40 -0.94 13.98
CA SER A 311 -5.60 -0.28 13.45
C SER A 311 -6.79 -1.23 13.50
N ARG A 312 -7.93 -0.75 14.01
CA ARG A 312 -9.15 -1.54 14.17
C ARG A 312 -9.82 -1.88 12.83
N TRP A 313 -9.52 -1.09 11.80
CA TRP A 313 -10.20 -1.14 10.50
C TRP A 313 -9.55 -2.12 9.53
N VAL A 314 -8.34 -2.59 9.81
CA VAL A 314 -7.73 -3.70 9.07
C VAL A 314 -8.56 -4.97 9.32
N PRO A 315 -8.99 -5.69 8.27
CA PRO A 315 -9.67 -6.98 8.43
C PRO A 315 -8.85 -7.94 9.29
N ALA A 316 -9.51 -8.72 10.15
CA ALA A 316 -8.83 -9.57 11.12
C ALA A 316 -7.99 -10.68 10.46
N ASP A 317 -8.31 -11.07 9.23
CA ASP A 317 -7.64 -12.10 8.43
C ASP A 317 -6.46 -11.54 7.61
N LYS A 318 -6.13 -10.25 7.74
CA LYS A 318 -5.10 -9.59 6.92
C LYS A 318 -4.10 -8.80 7.75
N ILE A 319 -2.89 -8.68 7.21
CA ILE A 319 -1.82 -7.82 7.71
C ILE A 319 -1.23 -7.05 6.52
N LEU A 320 -1.00 -5.76 6.68
CA LEU A 320 -0.38 -4.91 5.68
C LEU A 320 1.09 -4.66 6.03
N LEU A 321 1.98 -4.87 5.07
CA LEU A 321 3.39 -4.51 5.12
C LEU A 321 3.59 -3.28 4.24
N LEU A 322 3.79 -2.12 4.86
CA LEU A 322 3.76 -0.85 4.17
C LEU A 322 5.10 -0.13 4.26
N ASP A 323 5.55 0.44 3.13
CA ASP A 323 6.53 1.52 3.13
C ASP A 323 5.82 2.87 3.27
N LEU A 324 5.91 3.48 4.45
CA LEU A 324 5.22 4.75 4.74
C LEU A 324 5.73 5.93 3.90
N ASP A 325 6.97 5.89 3.38
CA ASP A 325 7.52 6.97 2.55
C ASP A 325 6.93 7.00 1.13
N LYS A 326 6.28 5.91 0.72
CA LYS A 326 5.65 5.70 -0.60
C LYS A 326 4.13 5.86 -0.57
N LEU A 327 3.59 6.31 0.57
CA LEU A 327 2.16 6.47 0.81
C LEU A 327 1.83 7.91 1.17
N GLN A 328 0.81 8.48 0.54
CA GLN A 328 0.31 9.81 0.89
C GLN A 328 -1.22 9.87 0.80
N VAL A 329 -1.86 10.41 1.84
CA VAL A 329 -3.29 10.71 1.86
C VAL A 329 -3.45 12.20 1.67
N MET A 330 -3.96 12.61 0.51
CA MET A 330 -3.96 14.01 0.07
C MET A 330 -5.37 14.59 0.04
N PRO A 331 -5.60 15.81 0.56
CA PRO A 331 -6.82 16.53 0.27
C PRO A 331 -6.82 17.02 -1.18
N LEU A 332 -8.00 17.18 -1.78
CA LEU A 332 -8.16 17.97 -2.99
C LEU A 332 -7.91 19.44 -2.64
N GLN A 333 -7.20 20.16 -3.51
CA GLN A 333 -6.79 21.55 -3.28
C GLN A 333 -8.00 22.43 -2.88
N GLY A 334 -7.86 23.15 -1.76
CA GLY A 334 -8.92 23.98 -1.18
C GLY A 334 -10.12 23.24 -0.59
N ARG A 335 -10.04 21.90 -0.47
CA ARG A 335 -11.13 21.03 0.02
C ARG A 335 -10.67 20.04 1.09
N SER A 336 -9.72 20.46 1.96
CA SER A 336 -9.45 19.78 3.23
C SER A 336 -10.70 19.78 4.13
N PHE A 337 -10.65 19.15 5.29
CA PHE A 337 -11.78 19.23 6.21
C PHE A 337 -12.04 20.67 6.66
N PHE A 338 -13.28 21.13 6.49
CA PHE A 338 -13.77 22.42 6.97
C PHE A 338 -15.25 22.31 7.39
N VAL A 339 -15.70 23.25 8.22
CA VAL A 339 -17.10 23.39 8.62
C VAL A 339 -17.71 24.53 7.82
N LYS A 340 -18.84 24.26 7.16
CA LYS A 340 -19.61 25.25 6.41
C LYS A 340 -20.97 25.47 7.08
N PRO A 341 -21.30 26.68 7.54
CA PRO A 341 -22.65 26.99 8.02
C PRO A 341 -23.65 26.88 6.86
N LEU A 342 -24.80 26.29 7.12
CA LEU A 342 -25.90 26.15 6.16
C LEU A 342 -27.01 27.15 6.51
N ALA A 343 -27.81 27.51 5.50
CA ALA A 343 -28.98 28.36 5.71
C ALA A 343 -29.99 27.70 6.66
N GLU A 344 -30.52 28.49 7.58
CA GLU A 344 -31.56 28.09 8.53
C GLU A 344 -32.93 28.29 7.86
N SER A 345 -33.75 27.25 7.86
CA SER A 345 -35.11 27.31 7.29
C SER A 345 -36.21 27.19 8.37
N GLY A 346 -35.82 27.27 9.63
CA GLY A 346 -36.65 27.15 10.82
C GLY A 346 -35.84 27.48 12.08
N ASP A 347 -36.40 27.22 13.26
CA ASP A 347 -35.72 27.46 14.55
C ASP A 347 -34.67 26.37 14.85
N PHE A 348 -33.59 26.36 14.07
CA PHE A 348 -32.46 25.46 14.23
C PHE A 348 -31.19 26.04 13.60
N ARG A 349 -30.05 25.75 14.22
CA ARG A 349 -28.72 26.00 13.68
C ARG A 349 -28.23 24.78 12.91
N LYS A 350 -27.66 24.99 11.72
CA LYS A 350 -27.20 23.90 10.83
C LYS A 350 -25.83 24.18 10.23
N ALA A 351 -24.98 23.16 10.21
CA ALA A 351 -23.71 23.20 9.49
C ALA A 351 -23.40 21.86 8.83
N GLN A 352 -22.53 21.90 7.82
CA GLN A 352 -22.03 20.74 7.10
C GLN A 352 -20.52 20.67 7.26
N LEU A 353 -20.01 19.51 7.67
CA LEU A 353 -18.61 19.19 7.60
C LEU A 353 -18.33 18.56 6.24
N ILE A 354 -17.30 19.04 5.56
CA ILE A 354 -16.94 18.59 4.23
C ILE A 354 -15.42 18.45 4.17
N GLY A 355 -14.94 17.36 3.58
CA GLY A 355 -13.56 17.23 3.13
C GLY A 355 -13.51 16.28 1.96
N GLU A 356 -12.52 16.44 1.10
CA GLU A 356 -12.36 15.63 -0.09
C GLU A 356 -10.92 15.15 -0.19
N TYR A 357 -10.74 13.83 -0.21
CA TYR A 357 -9.42 13.20 -0.09
C TYR A 357 -9.22 12.11 -1.13
N THR A 358 -7.95 11.81 -1.42
CA THR A 358 -7.53 10.67 -2.23
C THR A 358 -6.27 10.04 -1.64
N LEU A 359 -5.98 8.81 -2.06
CA LEU A 359 -4.79 8.06 -1.68
C LEU A 359 -3.86 7.94 -2.89
N GLU A 360 -2.60 8.28 -2.71
CA GLU A 360 -1.51 7.92 -3.62
C GLU A 360 -0.67 6.84 -2.96
N ILE A 361 -0.43 5.77 -3.71
CA ILE A 361 0.45 4.66 -3.34
C ILE A 361 1.40 4.41 -4.49
N LEU A 362 2.69 4.58 -4.23
CA LEU A 362 3.74 4.30 -5.20
C LEU A 362 4.18 2.83 -5.06
N ASN A 363 4.41 2.17 -6.18
CA ASN A 363 4.90 0.78 -6.26
C ASN A 363 3.94 -0.25 -5.61
N GLY A 364 2.64 0.03 -5.58
CA GLY A 364 1.65 -0.90 -5.01
C GLY A 364 1.51 -2.21 -5.80
N GLY A 365 1.62 -2.14 -7.13
CA GLY A 365 1.59 -3.32 -8.00
C GLY A 365 2.92 -4.04 -8.14
N ASP A 366 4.02 -3.38 -7.74
CA ASP A 366 5.39 -3.77 -8.09
C ASP A 366 6.14 -4.37 -6.91
N GLY A 367 5.44 -4.65 -5.81
CA GLY A 367 6.02 -5.28 -4.62
C GLY A 367 6.73 -4.31 -3.66
N GLY A 368 6.49 -2.99 -3.78
CA GLY A 368 6.95 -2.03 -2.76
C GLY A 368 6.23 -2.20 -1.41
N HIS A 369 5.06 -2.83 -1.44
CA HIS A 369 4.19 -3.14 -0.31
C HIS A 369 3.78 -4.61 -0.37
N GLY A 370 3.44 -5.18 0.79
CA GLY A 370 2.96 -6.55 0.91
C GLY A 370 1.66 -6.65 1.68
N VAL A 371 0.89 -7.70 1.40
CA VAL A 371 -0.29 -8.09 2.21
C VAL A 371 -0.24 -9.58 2.49
N ILE A 372 -0.36 -9.94 3.76
CA ILE A 372 -0.66 -11.32 4.16
C ILE A 372 -2.19 -11.44 4.24
N THR A 373 -2.75 -12.43 3.58
CA THR A 373 -4.19 -12.67 3.49
C THR A 373 -4.58 -14.04 4.06
N ASN A 374 -5.87 -14.21 4.33
CA ASN A 374 -6.46 -15.47 4.81
C ASN A 374 -5.77 -16.02 6.06
N LEU A 375 -5.39 -15.16 7.00
CA LEU A 375 -4.92 -15.61 8.31
C LEU A 375 -6.08 -16.14 9.15
N ALA A 376 -5.80 -17.12 10.01
CA ALA A 376 -6.75 -17.56 11.02
C ALA A 376 -7.17 -16.37 11.90
N THR A 377 -8.45 -16.31 12.23
CA THR A 377 -9.07 -15.25 13.05
C THR A 377 -9.64 -15.75 14.36
N SER A 378 -9.44 -17.04 14.67
CA SER A 378 -9.92 -17.72 15.88
C SER A 378 -8.85 -18.64 16.45
#